data_AF-A0A4S4MP73-F1
#
_entry.id   AF-A0A4S4MP73-F1
#
_cell.length_a   1.000
_cell.length_b   1.000
_cell.length_c   1.000
_cell.angle_alpha   90.00
_cell.angle_beta   90.00
_cell.angle_gamma   90.00
#
_symmetry.space_group_name_H-M   'P 1'
#
loop_
_entity.id
_entity.type
_entity.pdbx_description
1 polymer ?
#
loop_
_entity_poly.entity_id
_entity_poly.type
_entity_poly.pdbx_seq_one_letter_code
_entity_poly.pdbx_strand_id
1 'polypeptide(L)'
;MGDLEAFESMLKEVVNAKRLSASKVGKLTEIALKNMQNDTQLVSILYRTHKTLAPPAKIHSLYAFDALSRAARNQANKKGLTKDANPGHGNAATFLLKVDGILDGLFQDMISLGLPEAKVSPV
;
A
#
# COMPACT_ATOMS: atom_id res chain seq x y z
N MET A 1 -2.97 12.97 14.39
CA MET A 1 -2.96 11.55 14.79
C MET A 1 -4.17 10.81 14.23
N GLY A 2 -5.38 11.37 14.29
CA GLY A 2 -6.61 10.72 13.81
C GLY A 2 -6.64 10.26 12.34
N ASP A 3 -5.96 10.94 11.42
CA ASP A 3 -5.99 10.56 10.00
C ASP A 3 -5.16 9.30 9.68
N LEU A 4 -4.06 9.06 10.40
CA LEU A 4 -3.26 7.83 10.26
C LEU A 4 -3.95 6.64 10.93
N GLU A 5 -4.64 6.87 12.04
CA GLU A 5 -5.46 5.85 12.70
C GLU A 5 -6.66 5.46 11.81
N ALA A 6 -7.29 6.44 11.16
CA ALA A 6 -8.35 6.19 10.17
C ALA A 6 -7.83 5.36 8.98
N PHE A 7 -6.62 5.65 8.50
CA PHE A 7 -5.96 4.85 7.47
C PHE A 7 -5.73 3.41 7.93
N GLU A 8 -5.15 3.21 9.12
CA GLU A 8 -4.88 1.87 9.65
C GLU A 8 -6.17 1.07 9.86
N SER A 9 -7.22 1.69 10.40
CA SER A 9 -8.53 1.07 10.60
C SER A 9 -9.15 0.65 9.27
N MET A 10 -9.18 1.56 8.28
CA MET A 10 -9.71 1.26 6.95
C MET A 10 -8.90 0.18 6.22
N LEU A 11 -7.57 0.17 6.40
CA LEU A 11 -6.71 -0.88 5.84
C LEU A 11 -7.07 -2.24 6.44
N LYS A 12 -7.21 -2.34 7.77
CA LYS A 12 -7.62 -3.57 8.47
C LYS A 12 -8.97 -4.06 7.98
N GLU A 13 -9.92 -3.15 7.76
CA GLU A 13 -11.22 -3.49 7.18
C GLU A 13 -11.14 -4.04 5.75
N VAL A 14 -10.23 -3.53 4.92
CA VAL A 14 -10.05 -3.97 3.53
C VAL A 14 -9.41 -5.36 3.50
N VAL A 15 -8.32 -5.57 4.24
CA VAL A 15 -7.55 -6.82 4.18
C VAL A 15 -8.29 -7.99 4.83
N ASN A 16 -9.07 -7.74 5.88
CA ASN A 16 -9.86 -8.77 6.58
C ASN A 16 -11.28 -8.94 6.02
N ALA A 17 -11.66 -8.21 4.96
CA ALA A 17 -12.97 -8.39 4.35
C ALA A 17 -13.12 -9.80 3.76
N LYS A 18 -14.34 -10.36 3.82
CA LYS A 18 -14.65 -11.64 3.18
C LYS A 18 -14.42 -11.62 1.66
N ARG A 19 -14.56 -10.45 1.04
CA ARG A 19 -14.31 -10.19 -0.39
C ARG A 19 -13.76 -8.79 -0.55
N LEU A 20 -12.87 -8.61 -1.53
CA LEU A 20 -12.36 -7.29 -1.88
C LEU A 20 -13.51 -6.38 -2.37
N SER A 21 -13.60 -5.18 -1.80
CA SER A 21 -14.65 -4.21 -2.14
C SER A 21 -14.04 -2.97 -2.77
N ALA A 22 -14.46 -2.67 -3.99
CA ALA A 22 -14.00 -1.49 -4.73
C ALA A 22 -14.29 -0.19 -3.96
N SER A 23 -15.44 -0.09 -3.29
CA SER A 23 -15.79 1.09 -2.49
C SER A 23 -14.92 1.24 -1.24
N LYS A 24 -14.58 0.14 -0.55
CA LYS A 24 -13.65 0.16 0.59
C LYS A 24 -12.23 0.54 0.17
N VAL A 25 -11.75 -0.03 -0.94
CA VAL A 25 -10.43 0.32 -1.51
C VAL A 25 -10.40 1.77 -1.98
N GLY A 26 -11.50 2.28 -2.57
CA GLY A 26 -11.65 3.69 -2.93
C GLY A 26 -11.51 4.61 -1.72
N LYS A 27 -12.25 4.33 -0.63
CA LYS A 27 -12.14 5.09 0.63
C LYS A 27 -10.73 5.05 1.23
N LEU A 28 -10.11 3.87 1.27
CA LEU A 28 -8.72 3.72 1.72
C LEU A 28 -7.77 4.60 0.90
N THR A 29 -7.97 4.64 -0.41
CA THR A 29 -7.17 5.44 -1.34
C THR A 29 -7.35 6.94 -1.11
N GLU A 30 -8.58 7.40 -0.91
CA GLU A 30 -8.85 8.80 -0.58
C GLU A 30 -8.18 9.23 0.73
N ILE A 31 -8.23 8.40 1.77
CA ILE A 31 -7.58 8.67 3.05
C ILE A 31 -6.06 8.75 2.84
N ALA A 32 -5.47 7.79 2.12
CA ALA A 32 -4.03 7.77 1.86
C ALA A 32 -3.56 9.02 1.10
N LEU A 33 -4.27 9.42 0.03
CA LEU A 33 -3.90 10.59 -0.79
C LEU A 33 -3.96 11.92 -0.03
N LYS A 34 -4.77 12.01 1.04
CA LYS A 34 -4.84 13.16 1.96
C LYS A 34 -3.69 13.17 2.98
N ASN A 35 -2.96 12.07 3.10
CA ASN A 35 -1.93 11.85 4.12
C ASN A 35 -0.54 11.60 3.53
N MET A 36 -0.32 11.90 2.24
CA MET A 36 0.96 11.65 1.57
C MET A 36 2.15 12.41 2.18
N GLN A 37 1.91 13.47 2.94
CA GLN A 37 2.92 14.14 3.78
C GLN A 37 3.54 13.20 4.84
N ASN A 38 2.79 12.17 5.25
CA ASN A 38 3.18 11.13 6.19
C ASN A 38 3.48 9.79 5.46
N ASP A 39 3.98 9.85 4.23
CA ASP A 39 4.23 8.67 3.38
C ASP A 39 5.05 7.57 4.06
N THR A 40 6.06 7.92 4.86
CA THR A 40 6.86 6.95 5.63
C THR A 40 5.99 6.15 6.58
N GLN A 41 5.09 6.82 7.31
CA GLN A 41 4.17 6.17 8.23
C GLN A 41 3.14 5.32 7.46
N LEU A 42 2.61 5.81 6.34
CA LEU A 42 1.68 5.05 5.49
C LEU A 42 2.32 3.75 4.99
N VAL A 43 3.53 3.82 4.44
CA VAL A 43 4.28 2.65 3.95
C VAL A 43 4.61 1.69 5.09
N SER A 44 5.02 2.21 6.25
CA SER A 44 5.29 1.38 7.44
C SER A 44 4.03 0.65 7.92
N ILE A 45 2.88 1.32 7.98
CA ILE A 45 1.60 0.69 8.34
C ILE A 45 1.23 -0.39 7.33
N LEU A 46 1.32 -0.11 6.03
CA LEU A 46 1.04 -1.08 4.96
C LEU A 46 1.92 -2.32 5.08
N TYR A 47 3.23 -2.13 5.18
CA TYR A 47 4.20 -3.22 5.22
C TYR A 47 4.04 -4.09 6.47
N ARG A 48 3.97 -3.47 7.66
CA ARG A 48 3.77 -4.23 8.91
C ARG A 48 2.45 -4.99 8.89
N THR A 49 1.36 -4.36 8.42
CA THR A 49 0.07 -5.03 8.29
C THR A 49 0.22 -6.26 7.41
N HIS A 50 0.77 -6.12 6.20
CA HIS A 50 1.01 -7.23 5.28
C HIS A 50 1.75 -8.40 5.92
N LYS A 51 2.88 -8.12 6.60
CA LYS A 51 3.71 -9.15 7.23
C LYS A 51 2.95 -9.94 8.29
N THR A 52 2.02 -9.31 9.01
CA THR A 52 1.21 -9.98 10.06
C THR A 52 -0.01 -10.75 9.56
N LEU A 53 -0.41 -10.58 8.30
CA LEU A 53 -1.62 -11.22 7.77
C LEU A 53 -1.45 -12.73 7.57
N ALA A 54 -2.55 -13.47 7.75
CA ALA A 54 -2.64 -14.86 7.32
C ALA A 54 -2.57 -14.96 5.78
N PRO A 55 -2.11 -16.08 5.21
CA PRO A 55 -1.85 -16.21 3.78
C PRO A 55 -3.00 -15.75 2.86
N PRO A 56 -4.29 -16.10 3.11
CA PRO A 56 -5.39 -15.66 2.23
C PRO A 56 -5.61 -14.14 2.22
N ALA A 57 -5.32 -13.46 3.34
CA ALA A 57 -5.53 -12.02 3.46
C ALA A 57 -4.38 -11.20 2.83
N LYS A 58 -3.21 -11.83 2.58
CA LYS A 58 -2.08 -11.16 1.93
C LYS A 58 -2.41 -10.73 0.50
N ILE A 59 -3.24 -11.48 -0.22
CA ILE A 59 -3.73 -11.11 -1.56
C ILE A 59 -4.53 -9.80 -1.50
N HIS A 60 -5.43 -9.66 -0.53
CA HIS A 60 -6.17 -8.41 -0.35
C HIS A 60 -5.23 -7.22 -0.04
N SER A 61 -4.16 -7.48 0.73
CA SER A 61 -3.13 -6.49 0.97
C SER A 61 -2.38 -6.09 -0.30
N LEU A 62 -2.02 -7.03 -1.18
CA LEU A 62 -1.39 -6.71 -2.47
C LEU A 62 -2.29 -5.83 -3.35
N TYR A 63 -3.60 -6.10 -3.39
CA TYR A 63 -4.54 -5.23 -4.08
C TYR A 63 -4.58 -3.82 -3.49
N ALA A 64 -4.47 -3.68 -2.17
CA ALA A 64 -4.35 -2.38 -1.53
C ALA A 64 -3.05 -1.66 -1.93
N PHE A 65 -1.91 -2.36 -1.95
CA PHE A 65 -0.64 -1.79 -2.45
C PHE A 65 -0.77 -1.30 -3.89
N ASP A 66 -1.31 -2.11 -4.78
CA ASP A 66 -1.52 -1.76 -6.19
C ASP A 66 -2.42 -0.53 -6.36
N ALA A 67 -3.59 -0.52 -5.71
CA ALA A 67 -4.54 0.58 -5.80
C ALA A 67 -3.93 1.90 -5.30
N LEU A 68 -3.27 1.86 -4.14
CA LEU A 68 -2.60 3.02 -3.55
C LEU A 68 -1.46 3.53 -4.43
N SER A 69 -0.64 2.63 -4.98
CA SER A 69 0.46 2.98 -5.86
C SER A 69 -0.04 3.59 -7.17
N ARG A 70 -1.08 3.01 -7.78
CA ARG A 70 -1.71 3.56 -8.99
C ARG A 70 -2.26 4.96 -8.74
N ALA A 71 -2.94 5.17 -7.61
CA ALA A 71 -3.49 6.46 -7.24
C ALA A 71 -2.42 7.50 -6.93
N ALA A 72 -1.37 7.12 -6.18
CA ALA A 72 -0.23 7.98 -5.90
C ALA A 72 0.47 8.40 -7.19
N ARG A 73 0.70 7.47 -8.13
CA ARG A 73 1.29 7.77 -9.44
C ARG A 73 0.45 8.76 -10.24
N ASN A 74 -0.87 8.56 -10.27
CA ASN A 74 -1.77 9.49 -10.93
C ASN A 74 -1.72 10.89 -10.31
N GLN A 75 -1.67 10.97 -8.96
CA GLN A 75 -1.55 12.25 -8.25
C GLN A 75 -0.21 12.92 -8.52
N ALA A 76 0.90 12.16 -8.49
CA ALA A 76 2.24 12.67 -8.76
C ALA A 76 2.35 13.24 -10.16
N ASN A 77 1.90 12.49 -11.18
CA ASN A 77 1.90 12.94 -12.56
C ASN A 77 1.02 14.19 -12.76
N LYS A 78 -0.20 14.19 -12.20
CA LYS A 78 -1.14 15.32 -12.35
C LYS A 78 -0.63 16.61 -11.70
N LYS A 79 0.08 16.50 -10.58
CA LYS A 79 0.58 17.66 -9.80
C LYS A 79 2.05 17.99 -10.09
N GLY A 80 2.72 17.25 -10.97
CA GLY A 80 4.15 17.42 -11.24
C GLY A 80 5.04 17.20 -10.00
N LEU A 81 4.65 16.28 -9.11
CA LEU A 81 5.41 16.02 -7.88
C LEU A 81 6.68 15.22 -8.19
N THR A 82 7.80 15.68 -7.65
CA THR A 82 9.10 15.01 -7.80
C THR A 82 9.48 14.25 -6.53
N LYS A 83 10.46 13.35 -6.68
CA LYS A 83 11.05 12.59 -5.57
C LYS A 83 11.92 13.47 -4.66
N ASP A 84 12.28 14.67 -5.11
CA ASP A 84 13.06 15.67 -4.37
C ASP A 84 12.15 16.51 -3.46
N ALA A 85 11.34 15.84 -2.65
CA ALA A 85 10.51 16.52 -1.67
C ALA A 85 11.41 17.20 -0.63
N ASN A 86 11.00 18.38 -0.14
CA ASN A 86 11.69 19.08 0.94
C ASN A 86 12.00 18.13 2.11
N PRO A 87 13.20 18.22 2.73
CA PRO A 87 13.54 17.42 3.89
C PRO A 87 12.44 17.50 4.95
N GLY A 88 11.77 16.38 5.23
CA GLY A 88 10.75 16.26 6.28
C GLY A 88 9.28 16.29 5.86
N HIS A 89 8.94 16.47 4.58
CA HIS A 89 7.54 16.36 4.11
C HIS A 89 7.42 15.37 2.95
N GLY A 90 6.74 14.25 3.18
CA GLY A 90 6.44 13.28 2.14
C GLY A 90 5.50 13.81 1.05
N ASN A 91 5.42 13.10 -0.06
CA ASN A 91 4.43 13.32 -1.10
C ASN A 91 4.14 12.00 -1.85
N ALA A 92 3.30 12.05 -2.88
CA ALA A 92 2.94 10.86 -3.64
C ALA A 92 4.12 10.22 -4.42
N ALA A 93 5.09 11.02 -4.87
CA ALA A 93 6.27 10.51 -5.56
C ALA A 93 7.26 9.86 -4.59
N THR A 94 7.46 10.42 -3.40
CA THR A 94 8.30 9.80 -2.35
C THR A 94 7.62 8.58 -1.72
N PHE A 95 6.29 8.57 -1.63
CA PHE A 95 5.52 7.37 -1.27
C PHE A 95 5.83 6.21 -2.22
N LEU A 96 5.77 6.45 -3.54
CA LEU A 96 6.10 5.43 -4.53
C LEU A 96 7.54 4.92 -4.41
N LEU A 97 8.50 5.83 -4.18
CA LEU A 97 9.90 5.47 -3.96
C LEU A 97 10.05 4.55 -2.72
N LYS A 98 9.29 4.82 -1.66
CA LYS A 98 9.31 4.01 -0.42
C LYS A 98 8.60 2.67 -0.61
N VAL A 99 7.51 2.62 -1.38
CA VAL A 99 6.86 1.36 -1.76
C VAL A 99 7.81 0.49 -2.56
N ASP A 100 8.52 1.08 -3.55
CA ASP A 100 9.54 0.38 -4.35
C ASP A 100 10.60 -0.28 -3.47
N GLY A 101 11.10 0.45 -2.46
CA GLY A 101 12.09 -0.07 -1.51
C GLY A 101 11.62 -1.23 -0.61
N ILE A 102 10.33 -1.55 -0.56
CA ILE A 102 9.80 -2.71 0.19
C ILE A 102 9.25 -3.83 -0.71
N LEU A 103 9.25 -3.65 -2.05
CA LEU A 103 8.67 -4.61 -2.98
C LEU A 103 9.32 -5.99 -2.89
N ASP A 104 10.65 -6.06 -2.80
CA ASP A 104 11.36 -7.33 -2.66
C ASP A 104 10.93 -8.08 -1.41
N GLY A 105 10.75 -7.37 -0.29
CA GLY A 105 10.27 -7.95 0.96
C GLY A 105 8.84 -8.49 0.86
N LEU A 106 7.96 -7.81 0.14
CA LEU A 106 6.59 -8.27 -0.13
C LEU A 106 6.59 -9.52 -1.05
N PHE A 107 7.41 -9.49 -2.09
CA PHE A 107 7.52 -10.60 -3.04
C PHE A 107 8.04 -11.87 -2.39
N GLN A 108 9.13 -11.77 -1.61
CA GLN A 108 9.68 -12.90 -0.87
C GLN A 108 8.67 -13.47 0.14
N ASP A 109 7.89 -12.60 0.80
CA ASP A 109 6.85 -13.04 1.73
C ASP A 109 5.78 -13.86 1.02
N MET A 110 5.38 -13.46 -0.20
CA MET A 110 4.37 -14.17 -0.99
C MET A 110 4.85 -15.53 -1.52
N ILE A 111 6.08 -15.61 -2.04
CA ILE A 111 6.66 -16.88 -2.51
C ILE A 111 6.76 -17.89 -1.36
N SER A 112 7.12 -17.42 -0.17
CA SER A 112 7.28 -18.26 1.02
C SER A 112 5.97 -18.94 1.46
N LEU A 113 4.80 -18.47 1.01
CA LEU A 113 3.50 -19.06 1.36
C LEU A 113 3.17 -20.34 0.58
N GLY A 114 3.84 -20.57 -0.55
CA GLY A 114 3.58 -21.73 -1.41
C GLY A 114 2.14 -21.82 -1.95
N LEU A 115 1.40 -20.72 -1.98
CA LEU A 115 0.02 -20.69 -2.48
C LEU A 115 0.01 -20.94 -4.01
N PRO A 116 -1.01 -21.64 -4.55
CA PRO A 116 -1.13 -21.85 -6.00
C PRO A 116 -1.18 -20.54 -6.80
N GLU A 117 -1.75 -19.49 -6.19
CA GLU A 117 -1.87 -18.13 -6.72
C GLU A 117 -0.56 -17.33 -6.62
N ALA A 118 0.44 -17.83 -5.88
CA ALA A 118 1.77 -17.25 -5.73
C ALA A 118 2.82 -17.95 -6.63
N LYS A 119 2.40 -18.80 -7.57
CA LYS A 119 3.32 -19.50 -8.48
C LYS A 119 4.01 -18.52 -9.42
N VAL A 120 5.34 -18.53 -9.40
CA VAL A 120 6.16 -17.93 -10.45
C VAL A 120 5.98 -18.79 -11.70
N SER A 121 5.51 -18.21 -12.81
CA SER A 121 5.51 -18.93 -14.09
C SER A 121 6.94 -19.32 -14.45
N PRO A 122 7.21 -20.59 -14.78
CA PRO A 122 8.51 -20.98 -15.29
C PRO A 122 8.72 -20.26 -16.63
N VAL A 123 9.81 -19.48 -16.71
CA VAL A 123 10.36 -18.93 -17.95
C VAL A 123 11.14 -20.03 -18.67
#